data_AF-A0A957NRC7-F1
#
_entry.id   AF-A0A957NRC7-F1
#
_cell.length_a   1.000
_cell.length_b   1.000
_cell.length_c   1.000
_cell.angle_alpha   90.00
_cell.angle_beta   90.00
_cell.angle_gamma   90.00
#
_symmetry.space_group_name_H-M   'P 1'
#
loop_
_entity.id
_entity.type
_entity.pdbx_description
1 polymer ?
#
loop_
_entity_poly.entity_id
_entity_poly.type
_entity_poly.pdbx_seq_one_letter_code
_entity_poly.pdbx_strand_id
1 'polypeptide(L)' 'LDTNGVFQWSERVGGIGDDAAFDLALGTTSTVYVTGRFQGTVNFDASTGIPSLVSAGENDAFIIEFATE' A
#
# COMPACT_ATOMS: atom_id res chain seq x y z
N LEU A 1 -3.35 -6.79 -14.97
CA LEU A 1 -4.19 -7.16 -16.13
C LEU A 1 -4.43 -8.66 -16.06
N ASP A 2 -5.56 -9.16 -16.54
CA ASP A 2 -5.75 -10.61 -16.74
C ASP A 2 -4.90 -11.11 -17.93
N THR A 3 -5.00 -12.41 -18.25
CA THR A 3 -4.26 -13.00 -19.38
C THR A 3 -4.65 -12.43 -20.75
N ASN A 4 -5.77 -11.70 -20.83
CA ASN A 4 -6.26 -11.04 -22.04
C ASN A 4 -5.90 -9.54 -22.08
N GLY A 5 -5.18 -9.03 -21.07
CA GLY A 5 -4.82 -7.62 -20.98
C GLY A 5 -5.92 -6.73 -20.38
N VAL A 6 -6.97 -7.30 -19.79
CA VAL A 6 -8.07 -6.55 -19.16
C VAL A 6 -7.64 -6.05 -17.79
N PHE A 7 -7.90 -4.78 -17.49
CA PHE A 7 -7.65 -4.20 -16.17
C PHE A 7 -8.47 -4.93 -15.09
N GLN A 8 -7.87 -5.14 -13.91
CA GLN A 8 -8.53 -5.81 -12.79
C GLN A 8 -8.81 -4.78 -11.69
N TRP A 9 -7.75 -4.28 -11.07
CA TRP A 9 -7.82 -3.24 -10.05
C TRP A 9 -6.50 -2.46 -9.98
N SER A 10 -6.54 -1.31 -9.31
CA SER A 10 -5.37 -0.57 -8.89
C SER A 10 -5.72 0.22 -7.65
N GLU A 11 -4.81 0.28 -6.69
CA GLU A 11 -4.97 1.11 -5.50
C GLU A 11 -3.83 2.12 -5.40
N ARG A 12 -4.15 3.34 -4.96
CA ARG A 12 -3.18 4.39 -4.75
C ARG A 12 -3.03 4.62 -3.25
N VAL A 13 -1.80 4.43 -2.77
CA VAL A 13 -1.43 4.67 -1.38
C VAL A 13 -0.20 5.58 -1.33
N GLY A 14 -0.19 6.49 -0.36
CA GLY A 14 0.87 7.48 -0.16
C GLY A 14 0.34 8.78 0.46
N GLY A 15 1.24 9.53 1.07
CA GLY A 15 1.05 10.85 1.63
C GLY A 15 1.59 11.96 0.74
N ILE A 16 1.92 13.10 1.37
CA ILE A 16 2.56 14.25 0.70
C ILE A 16 4.09 14.15 0.65
N GLY A 17 4.66 13.23 1.42
CA GLY A 17 6.10 13.00 1.53
C GLY A 17 6.63 12.04 0.46
N ASP A 18 7.92 11.73 0.55
CA ASP A 18 8.55 10.72 -0.28
C ASP A 18 8.20 9.30 0.22
N ASP A 19 7.40 8.60 -0.57
CA ASP A 19 6.94 7.25 -0.28
C ASP A 19 7.38 6.28 -1.37
N ALA A 20 7.85 5.10 -0.98
CA ALA A 20 8.35 4.11 -1.92
C ALA A 20 7.96 2.70 -1.50
N ALA A 21 7.40 1.95 -2.45
CA ALA A 21 7.27 0.50 -2.36
C ALA A 21 8.60 -0.15 -2.77
N PHE A 22 9.01 -1.19 -2.05
CA PHE A 22 10.28 -1.88 -2.28
C PHE A 22 10.08 -3.30 -2.80
N ASP A 23 9.10 -4.04 -2.27
CA ASP A 23 8.83 -5.42 -2.67
C ASP A 23 7.37 -5.78 -2.44
N LEU A 24 6.91 -6.84 -3.11
CA LEU A 24 5.57 -7.41 -2.94
C LEU A 24 5.58 -8.94 -2.92
N ALA A 25 4.62 -9.52 -2.21
CA ALA A 25 4.41 -10.96 -2.15
C ALA A 25 2.91 -11.30 -2.27
N LEU A 26 2.62 -12.44 -2.90
CA LEU A 26 1.26 -12.97 -2.97
C LEU A 26 0.96 -13.81 -1.72
N GLY A 27 -0.19 -13.56 -1.11
CA GLY A 27 -0.73 -14.38 -0.03
C GLY A 27 -1.43 -15.65 -0.53
N THR A 28 -2.08 -16.37 0.40
CA THR A 28 -2.71 -17.67 0.11
C THR A 28 -4.03 -17.57 -0.65
N THR A 29 -4.74 -16.44 -0.58
CA THR A 29 -6.02 -16.22 -1.28
C THR A 29 -6.29 -14.74 -1.47
N SER A 30 -6.22 -14.26 -2.72
CA SER A 30 -6.63 -12.89 -3.10
C SER A 30 -6.02 -11.78 -2.24
N THR A 31 -4.76 -11.94 -1.84
CA THR A 31 -4.05 -10.99 -1.00
C THR A 31 -2.72 -10.65 -1.62
N VAL A 32 -2.37 -9.37 -1.62
CA VAL A 32 -1.03 -8.87 -1.95
C VAL A 32 -0.47 -8.15 -0.73
N TYR A 33 0.73 -8.54 -0.31
CA TYR A 33 1.49 -7.80 0.70
C TYR A 33 2.50 -6.90 0.00
N VAL A 34 2.62 -5.65 0.44
CA VAL A 34 3.61 -4.70 -0.07
C VAL A 34 4.42 -4.16 1.09
N THR A 35 5.73 -4.06 0.91
CA THR A 35 6.64 -3.44 1.88
C THR A 35 7.25 -2.17 1.32
N GLY A 36 7.64 -1.24 2.19
CA GLY A 36 8.20 0.02 1.75
C GLY A 36 8.57 0.96 2.90
N ARG A 37 8.77 2.23 2.54
CA ARG A 37 8.89 3.35 3.48
C ARG A 37 7.90 4.46 3.15
N PHE A 38 7.57 5.25 4.16
CA PHE A 38 6.81 6.48 3.98
C PHE A 38 7.43 7.63 4.78
N GLN A 39 7.19 8.86 4.31
CA GLN A 39 7.59 10.10 4.99
C GLN A 39 6.36 10.94 5.37
N GLY A 40 6.40 11.54 6.56
CA GLY A 40 5.33 12.41 7.04
C GLY A 40 4.07 11.61 7.37
N THR A 41 2.92 12.07 6.87
CA THR A 41 1.62 11.46 7.15
C THR A 41 1.10 10.69 5.94
N VAL A 42 0.75 9.42 6.14
CA VAL A 42 0.21 8.55 5.10
C VAL A 42 -1.13 7.95 5.55
N ASN A 43 -2.05 7.82 4.60
CA ASN A 43 -3.26 7.03 4.80
C ASN A 43 -3.13 5.77 3.95
N PHE A 44 -2.93 4.63 4.61
CA PHE A 44 -2.80 3.33 3.96
C PHE A 44 -4.15 2.75 3.53
N ASP A 45 -5.27 3.26 4.08
CA ASP A 45 -6.61 2.83 3.68
C ASP A 45 -7.63 3.92 4.01
N ALA A 46 -7.92 4.75 2.99
CA ALA A 46 -8.91 5.82 3.13
C ALA A 46 -10.37 5.30 3.15
N SER A 47 -10.58 4.03 2.80
CA SER A 47 -11.91 3.44 2.64
C SER A 47 -12.44 2.78 3.92
N THR A 48 -11.57 2.26 4.77
CA THR A 48 -11.94 1.59 6.03
C THR A 48 -11.97 2.51 7.24
N GLY A 49 -11.63 3.79 7.07
CA GLY A 49 -11.63 4.78 8.15
C GLY A 49 -10.49 4.58 9.16
N ILE A 50 -9.45 3.82 8.78
CA ILE A 50 -8.23 3.73 9.57
C ILE A 50 -7.59 5.13 9.65
N PRO A 51 -7.19 5.59 10.85
CA PRO A 51 -6.49 6.86 11.00
C PRO A 51 -5.19 6.88 10.20
N SER A 52 -4.85 8.04 9.64
CA SER A 52 -3.54 8.23 9.01
C SER A 52 -2.42 7.98 10.01
N LEU A 53 -1.36 7.32 9.54
CA LEU A 53 -0.14 7.12 10.30
C LEU A 53 0.79 8.31 10.09
N VAL A 54 1.47 8.73 11.15
CA VAL A 54 2.46 9.80 11.13
C VAL A 54 3.82 9.16 11.44
N SER A 55 4.79 9.39 10.56
CA SER A 55 6.16 8.91 10.76
C SER A 55 6.75 9.50 12.04
N ALA A 56 7.42 8.66 12.84
CA ALA A 56 8.12 9.06 14.06
C ALA A 56 9.50 9.69 13.79
N GLY A 57 9.92 9.75 12.52
CA GLY A 57 11.18 10.35 12.08
C GLY A 57 11.08 10.89 10.65
N GLU A 58 12.16 10.77 9.89
CA GLU A 58 12.14 11.14 8.47
C GLU A 58 11.44 10.06 7.63
N ASN A 59 11.75 8.79 7.88
CA ASN A 59 11.20 7.64 7.16
C ASN A 59 10.84 6.53 8.14
N ASP A 60 9.63 5.99 8.01
CA ASP A 60 9.20 4.79 8.74
C ASP A 60 8.88 3.66 7.75
N ALA A 61 9.21 2.43 8.15
CA ALA A 61 8.91 1.24 7.36
C ALA A 61 7.44 0.84 7.48
N PHE A 62 6.87 0.28 6.42
CA PHE A 62 5.52 -0.28 6.44
C PHE A 62 5.47 -1.68 5.83
N ILE A 63 4.44 -2.42 6.25
CA ILE A 63 3.88 -3.56 5.53
C ILE A 63 2.38 -3.27 5.40
N ILE A 64 1.84 -3.38 4.18
CA ILE A 64 0.42 -3.25 3.92
C ILE A 64 -0.10 -4.53 3.25
N GLU A 65 -1.35 -4.89 3.57
CA GLU A 65 -2.11 -5.96 2.96
C GLU A 65 -3.20 -5.36 2.07
N PHE A 66 -3.25 -5.75 0.80
CA PHE A 66 -4.34 -5.43 -0.12
C PHE A 66 -5.16 -6.68 -0.40
N ALA A 67 -6.48 -6.57 -0.28
CA ALA A 67 -7.41 -7.55 -0.82
C ALA A 67 -7.54 -7.34 -2.33
N THR A 68 -7.45 -8.41 -3.11
CA THR A 68 -7.66 -8.38 -4.55
C THR A 68 -9.04 -8.93 -4.86
N GLU A 69 -9.89 -8.11 -5.47
CA GLU A 69 -11.18 -8.55 -6.02
C GLU A 69 -10.99 -9.49 -7.24
#